data_AF-A0A212RG64-F1
#
_entry.id   AF-A0A212RG64-F1
#
_cell.length_a   1.000
_cell.length_b   1.000
_cell.length_c   1.000
_cell.angle_alpha   90.00
_cell.angle_beta   90.00
_cell.angle_gamma   90.00
#
_symmetry.space_group_name_H-M   'P 1'
#
loop_
_entity.id
_entity.type
_entity.pdbx_description
1 polymer ?
#
loop_
_entity_poly.entity_id
_entity_poly.type
_entity_poly.pdbx_seq_one_letter_code
_entity_poly.pdbx_strand_id
1 'polypeptide(L)'
;EDVLLVVEVAETSADYDRSVKIPLYARHGIPEAWLVDLLEERIEIYRHPTPQGYQDLHIAHRGETVRPTTLPDLELSVDDILG
;
A
#
# COMPACT_ATOMS: atom_id res chain seq x y z
N GLU A 1 -2.29 -20.48 -2.43
CA GLU A 1 -1.63 -19.47 -3.28
C GLU A 1 -1.49 -18.25 -2.40
N ASP A 2 -0.25 -17.77 -2.22
CA ASP A 2 0.06 -16.74 -1.23
C ASP A 2 0.16 -15.38 -1.93
N VAL A 3 -0.55 -14.37 -1.41
CA VAL A 3 -0.48 -13.00 -1.91
C VAL A 3 0.67 -12.27 -1.20
N LEU A 4 1.66 -11.82 -1.97
CA LEU A 4 2.86 -11.15 -1.43
C LEU A 4 2.69 -9.64 -1.23
N LEU A 5 1.88 -9.00 -2.07
CA LEU A 5 1.60 -7.56 -2.09
C LEU A 5 0.23 -7.35 -2.76
N VAL A 6 -0.58 -6.43 -2.21
CA VAL A 6 -1.75 -5.87 -2.89
C VAL A 6 -1.52 -4.39 -3.16
N VAL A 7 -1.88 -3.93 -4.35
CA VAL A 7 -1.82 -2.50 -4.72
C VAL A 7 -3.21 -2.06 -5.16
N GLU A 8 -3.78 -1.09 -4.43
CA GLU A 8 -5.00 -0.38 -4.79
C GLU A 8 -4.62 0.97 -5.38
N VAL A 9 -5.25 1.36 -6.48
CA VAL A 9 -5.07 2.68 -7.10
C VAL A 9 -6.40 3.40 -7.07
N ALA A 10 -6.41 4.57 -6.44
CA ALA A 10 -7.61 5.33 -6.16
C ALA A 10 -7.46 6.79 -6.56
N GLU A 11 -8.39 7.28 -7.37
CA GLU A 11 -8.52 8.72 -7.67
C GLU A 11 -9.60 9.37 -6.78
N THR A 12 -10.70 8.66 -6.51
CA THR A 12 -11.80 9.16 -5.65
C THR A 12 -12.27 8.13 -4.61
N SER A 13 -11.76 6.89 -4.66
CA SER A 13 -12.15 5.80 -3.77
C SER A 13 -11.23 5.61 -2.57
N ALA A 14 -10.23 6.47 -2.39
CA ALA A 14 -9.16 6.25 -1.41
C ALA A 14 -9.71 6.05 0.02
N ASP A 15 -10.71 6.82 0.42
CA ASP A 15 -11.37 6.68 1.73
C ASP A 15 -12.07 5.33 1.90
N TYR A 16 -12.71 4.81 0.85
CA TYR A 16 -13.33 3.49 0.88
C TYR A 16 -12.27 2.39 0.97
N ASP A 17 -11.22 2.47 0.15
CA ASP A 17 -10.15 1.48 0.16
C ASP A 17 -9.44 1.46 1.53
N ARG A 18 -9.15 2.64 2.09
CA ARG A 18 -8.54 2.84 3.42
C ARG A 18 -9.41 2.30 4.56
N SER A 19 -10.72 2.52 4.53
CA SER A 19 -11.63 2.15 5.63
C SER A 19 -12.18 0.72 5.53
N VAL A 20 -12.26 0.15 4.32
CA VAL A 20 -12.90 -1.15 4.08
C VAL A 20 -11.89 -2.20 3.63
N LYS A 21 -11.17 -1.97 2.52
CA LYS A 21 -10.31 -3.00 1.91
C LYS A 21 -9.03 -3.22 2.71
N ILE A 22 -8.32 -2.16 3.06
CA ILE A 22 -7.04 -2.25 3.80
C ILE A 22 -7.18 -3.07 5.11
N PRO A 23 -8.19 -2.83 5.97
CA PRO A 23 -8.40 -3.66 7.15
C PRO A 23 -8.79 -5.11 6.84
N LEU A 24 -9.49 -5.37 5.73
CA LEU A 24 -9.78 -6.75 5.29
C LEU A 24 -8.49 -7.47 4.92
N TYR A 25 -7.59 -6.85 4.15
CA TYR A 25 -6.32 -7.44 3.77
C TYR A 25 -5.46 -7.81 4.97
N ALA A 26 -5.39 -6.94 5.99
CA ALA A 26 -4.71 -7.24 7.24
C ALA A 26 -5.30 -8.48 7.96
N ARG A 27 -6.63 -8.57 8.04
CA ARG A 27 -7.32 -9.72 8.66
C ARG A 27 -7.07 -11.04 7.91
N HIS A 28 -6.85 -10.96 6.61
CA HIS A 28 -6.47 -12.11 5.78
C HIS A 28 -4.97 -12.41 5.80
N GLY A 29 -4.17 -11.64 6.55
CA GLY A 29 -2.74 -11.88 6.73
C GLY A 29 -1.88 -11.50 5.52
N ILE A 30 -2.37 -10.64 4.63
CA ILE A 30 -1.58 -10.16 3.50
C ILE A 30 -0.39 -9.35 4.06
N PRO A 31 0.87 -9.66 3.72
CA PRO A 31 2.03 -9.06 4.38
C PRO A 31 2.14 -7.54 4.19
N GLU A 32 1.73 -7.05 3.02
CA GLU A 32 1.88 -5.65 2.62
C GLU A 32 0.74 -5.24 1.68
N ALA A 33 0.20 -4.03 1.89
CA ALA A 33 -0.78 -3.41 1.00
C ALA A 33 -0.38 -1.97 0.72
N TRP A 34 -0.45 -1.55 -0.55
CA TRP A 34 -0.21 -0.18 -0.98
C TRP A 34 -1.53 0.44 -1.43
N LEU A 35 -1.84 1.64 -0.95
CA LEU A 35 -2.91 2.49 -1.47
C LEU A 35 -2.26 3.68 -2.18
N VAL A 36 -2.35 3.68 -3.51
CA VAL A 36 -1.91 4.79 -4.37
C VAL A 36 -3.06 5.78 -4.47
N ASP A 37 -2.93 6.91 -3.77
CA ASP A 37 -3.91 8.00 -3.73
C ASP A 37 -3.50 9.05 -4.76
N LEU A 38 -4.14 9.02 -5.94
CA LEU A 38 -3.82 9.90 -7.07
C LEU A 38 -4.28 11.34 -6.84
N LEU A 39 -5.33 11.55 -6.05
CA LEU A 39 -5.82 12.89 -5.73
C LEU A 39 -4.85 13.63 -4.82
N GLU A 40 -4.30 12.90 -3.85
CA GLU A 40 -3.38 13.43 -2.85
C GLU A 40 -1.89 13.24 -3.20
N GLU A 41 -1.61 12.65 -4.36
CA GLU A 41 -0.28 12.36 -4.89
C GLU A 41 0.66 11.67 -3.90
N ARG A 42 0.16 10.62 -3.25
CA ARG A 42 0.93 9.83 -2.27
C ARG A 42 0.63 8.34 -2.33
N ILE A 43 1.54 7.54 -1.81
CA ILE A 43 1.35 6.10 -1.62
C ILE A 43 1.37 5.80 -0.12
N GLU A 44 0.31 5.16 0.36
CA GLU A 44 0.22 4.67 1.73
C GLU A 44 0.62 3.19 1.77
N ILE A 45 1.69 2.88 2.47
CA ILE A 45 2.28 1.54 2.55
C ILE A 45 1.98 0.96 3.92
N TYR A 46 1.16 -0.09 3.93
CA TYR A 46 0.68 -0.77 5.13
C TYR A 46 1.41 -2.10 5.32
N ARG A 47 1.99 -2.34 6.51
CA ARG A 47 2.81 -3.53 6.82
C ARG A 47 2.51 -4.09 8.21
N HIS A 48 3.00 -5.31 8.46
CA HIS A 48 2.81 -6.06 9.70
C HIS A 48 1.32 -6.29 10.01
N PRO A 49 0.64 -7.14 9.23
CA PRO A 49 -0.79 -7.38 9.38
C PRO A 49 -1.11 -8.05 10.72
N THR A 50 -2.22 -7.63 11.33
CA THR A 50 -2.85 -8.27 12.49
C THR A 50 -4.36 -8.37 12.28
N PRO A 51 -5.08 -9.17 13.08
CA PRO A 51 -6.55 -9.18 13.06
C PRO A 51 -7.19 -7.80 13.31
N GLN A 52 -6.48 -6.87 13.94
CA GLN A 52 -6.95 -5.51 14.20
C GLN A 52 -6.59 -4.50 13.08
N GLY A 53 -5.78 -4.90 12.10
CA GLY A 53 -5.25 -4.02 11.07
C GLY A 53 -3.74 -4.13 10.91
N TYR A 54 -3.17 -3.36 9.99
CA TYR A 54 -1.73 -3.21 9.87
C TYR A 54 -1.18 -2.36 11.02
N GLN A 55 0.02 -2.70 11.50
CA GLN A 55 0.66 -1.99 12.61
C GLN A 55 1.65 -0.92 12.15
N ASP A 56 2.07 -0.98 10.89
CA ASP A 56 2.99 -0.02 10.30
C ASP A 56 2.33 0.64 9.10
N LEU A 57 2.47 1.97 9.03
CA LEU A 57 2.00 2.81 7.95
C LEU A 57 3.11 3.79 7.60
N HIS A 58 3.60 3.69 6.38
CA HIS A 58 4.52 4.64 5.79
C HIS A 58 3.84 5.39 4.64
N ILE A 59 4.06 6.70 4.56
CA ILE A 59 3.55 7.53 3.48
C ILE A 59 4.73 7.92 2.61
N ALA A 60 4.69 7.54 1.33
CA ALA A 60 5.69 7.89 0.35
C ALA A 60 5.15 8.93 -0.63
N HIS A 61 6.01 9.87 -1.02
CA HIS A 61 5.72 11.00 -1.88
C HIS A 61 6.61 11.01 -3.13
N ARG A 62 6.24 11.84 -4.11
CA ARG A 62 7.06 12.09 -5.30
C ARG A 62 8.51 12.43 -4.94
N GLY A 63 9.46 11.96 -5.74
CA GLY A 63 10.90 12.07 -5.50
C GLY A 63 11.49 10.98 -4.61
N GLU A 64 10.66 10.15 -3.96
CA GLU A 64 11.10 9.01 -3.16
C GLU A 64 11.08 7.70 -3.97
N THR A 65 11.77 6.68 -3.46
CA THR A 65 11.68 5.31 -3.97
C THR A 65 11.16 4.38 -2.89
N VAL A 66 10.40 3.37 -3.33
CA VAL A 66 9.77 2.39 -2.45
C VAL A 66 10.14 0.98 -2.89
N ARG A 67 10.25 0.08 -1.90
CA ARG A 67 10.60 -1.33 -2.11
C ARG A 67 9.58 -2.20 -1.37
N PRO A 68 8.92 -3.16 -2.04
CA PRO A 68 8.09 -4.13 -1.35
C PRO A 68 8.95 -5.05 -0.47
N THR A 69 8.48 -5.34 0.72
CA THR A 69 9.21 -6.16 1.71
C THR A 69 9.44 -7.58 1.20
N THR A 70 8.47 -8.12 0.46
CA THR A 70 8.50 -9.47 -0.12
C THR A 70 9.26 -9.56 -1.45
N LEU A 71 9.63 -8.42 -2.05
CA LEU A 71 10.38 -8.32 -3.30
C LEU A 71 11.49 -7.26 -3.17
N PRO A 72 12.52 -7.48 -2.32
CA PRO A 72 13.50 -6.44 -1.95
C PRO A 72 14.40 -5.96 -3.10
N ASP A 73 14.49 -6.75 -4.17
CA ASP A 73 15.23 -6.41 -5.39
C ASP A 73 14.43 -5.50 -6.35
N LEU A 74 13.12 -5.32 -6.09
CA LEU A 74 12.27 -4.41 -6.85
C LEU A 74 12.26 -3.04 -6.17
N GLU A 75 12.92 -2.07 -6.79
CA GLU A 75 12.85 -0.66 -6.43
C GLU A 75 12.00 0.09 -7.45
N LEU A 76 11.02 0.85 -6.95
CA LEU A 76 10.09 1.62 -7.76
C LEU A 76 10.17 3.10 -7.37
N SER A 77 10.24 3.98 -8.36
CA SER A 77 10.08 5.41 -8.13
C SER A 77 8.63 5.74 -7.85
N VAL A 78 8.37 6.59 -6.86
CA VAL A 78 7.01 7.06 -6.57
C VAL A 78 6.48 7.92 -7.73
N ASP A 79 7.37 8.65 -8.42
CA ASP A 79 6.98 9.42 -9.62
C ASP A 79 6.44 8.51 -10.73
N ASP A 80 7.11 7.38 -10.99
CA ASP A 80 6.68 6.42 -12.01
C ASP A 80 5.34 5.75 -11.66
N ILE A 81 5.06 5.56 -10.37
CA ILE A 81 3.80 4.96 -9.90
C ILE A 81 2.64 5.95 -10.01
N LEU A 82 2.87 7.22 -9.67
CA LEU A 82 1.83 8.26 -9.70
C LEU A 82 1.59 8.83 -11.11
N GLY A 83 2.51 8.61 -12.04
CA GLY A 83 2.46 9.17 -13.40
C GLY A 83 3.09 10.56 -13.49
#